data_AF-A0A8S3JM48-F1
#
_entry.id   AF-A0A8S3JM48-F1
#
_cell.length_a   1.000
_cell.length_b   1.000
_cell.length_c   1.000
_cell.angle_alpha   90.00
_cell.angle_beta   90.00
_cell.angle_gamma   90.00
#
_symmetry.space_group_name_H-M   'P 1'
#
loop_
_entity.id
_entity.type
_entity.pdbx_description
1 polymer ?
#
loop_
_entity_poly.entity_id
_entity_poly.type
_entity_poly.pdbx_seq_one_letter_code
_entity_poly.pdbx_strand_id
1 'polypeptide(L)' 'ACTSASLEPSYVLRAIGADEDLAHSSIRFGIGRFTTDAEVDFTIEKTVEHVKRLREMSPLWEMVQEGIDLRNIKWSQH' A
#
# COMPACT_ATOMS: atom_id res chain seq x y z
N ALA A 1 -5.47 6.31 -0.15
CA ALA A 1 -5.93 6.92 1.12
C ALA A 1 -6.99 8.01 0.87
N CYS A 2 -8.23 7.79 1.35
CA CYS A 2 -9.47 8.53 1.04
C CYS A 2 -10.03 8.26 -0.37
N THR A 3 -10.70 7.13 -0.56
CA THR A 3 -11.57 6.89 -1.72
C THR A 3 -13.02 6.96 -1.27
N SER A 4 -13.67 8.13 -1.43
CA SER A 4 -15.12 8.25 -1.23
C SER A 4 -15.93 8.14 -2.53
N ALA A 5 -15.30 8.04 -3.72
CA ALA A 5 -16.07 7.89 -4.97
C ALA A 5 -15.30 7.39 -6.23
N SER A 6 -13.97 7.42 -6.29
CA SER A 6 -13.22 7.05 -7.51
C SER A 6 -12.08 6.09 -7.21
N LEU A 7 -11.86 5.10 -8.10
CA LEU A 7 -10.73 4.17 -8.04
C LEU A 7 -9.39 4.87 -8.35
N GLU A 8 -9.43 6.10 -8.84
CA GLU A 8 -8.25 6.87 -9.26
C GLU A 8 -7.21 7.04 -8.14
N PRO A 9 -5.91 6.91 -8.45
CA PRO A 9 -4.84 7.08 -7.48
C PRO A 9 -4.79 8.53 -6.98
N SER A 10 -4.31 8.70 -5.73
CA SER A 10 -4.27 10.01 -5.10
C SER A 10 -3.49 11.04 -5.94
N TYR A 11 -4.14 12.14 -6.30
CA TYR A 11 -3.50 13.23 -7.06
C TYR A 11 -2.30 13.84 -6.33
N VAL A 12 -2.30 13.82 -4.99
CA VAL A 12 -1.16 14.29 -4.17
C VAL A 12 0.02 13.32 -4.32
N LEU A 13 -0.23 12.01 -4.24
CA LEU A 13 0.82 11.00 -4.39
C LEU A 13 1.41 11.02 -5.81
N ARG A 14 0.58 11.23 -6.82
CA ARG A 14 1.05 11.46 -8.20
C ARG A 14 1.91 12.72 -8.31
N ALA A 15 1.52 13.82 -7.67
CA ALA A 15 2.26 15.09 -7.74
C ALA A 15 3.64 15.02 -7.08
N ILE A 16 3.83 14.17 -6.06
CA ILE A 16 5.15 13.92 -5.44
C ILE A 16 5.97 12.85 -6.17
N GLY A 17 5.48 12.35 -7.31
CA GLY A 17 6.19 11.38 -8.15
C GLY A 17 6.08 9.93 -7.69
N ALA A 18 5.08 9.56 -6.90
CA ALA A 18 4.82 8.16 -6.59
C ALA A 18 4.29 7.43 -7.83
N ASP A 19 4.84 6.25 -8.11
CA ASP A 19 4.33 5.35 -9.15
C ASP A 19 2.87 4.98 -8.88
N GLU A 20 2.13 4.66 -9.94
CA GLU A 20 0.68 4.42 -9.88
C GLU A 20 0.33 3.30 -8.89
N ASP A 21 1.04 2.18 -8.95
CA ASP A 21 0.87 1.04 -8.04
C ASP A 21 1.14 1.40 -6.56
N LEU A 22 2.13 2.26 -6.32
CA LEU A 22 2.45 2.77 -4.99
C LEU A 22 1.37 3.72 -4.49
N ALA A 23 0.82 4.57 -5.37
CA ALA A 23 -0.26 5.46 -5.03
C ALA A 23 -1.55 4.71 -4.65
N HIS A 24 -1.84 3.57 -5.31
CA HIS A 24 -2.99 2.71 -4.97
C HIS A 24 -2.80 1.91 -3.69
N SER A 25 -1.57 1.48 -3.40
CA SER A 25 -1.25 0.72 -2.17
C SER A 25 -0.98 1.59 -0.94
N SER A 26 -1.16 2.91 -1.05
CA SER A 26 -0.88 3.87 0.03
C SER A 26 -2.03 4.02 1.05
N ILE A 27 -1.68 3.85 2.33
CA ILE A 27 -2.56 4.02 3.51
C ILE A 27 -2.15 5.27 4.29
N ARG A 28 -3.13 6.02 4.81
CA ARG A 28 -2.91 7.19 5.67
C ARG A 28 -3.41 6.88 7.08
N PHE A 29 -2.50 6.86 8.04
CA PHE A 29 -2.82 6.75 9.46
C PHE A 29 -2.98 8.15 10.06
N GLY A 30 -4.02 8.35 10.86
CA GLY A 30 -4.27 9.59 11.58
C GLY A 30 -4.22 9.34 13.07
N ILE A 31 -3.49 10.18 13.81
CA ILE A 31 -3.39 10.13 15.26
C ILE A 31 -4.02 11.42 15.79
N GLY A 32 -4.90 11.31 16.78
CA GLY A 32 -5.67 12.42 17.32
C GLY A 32 -5.58 12.54 18.84
N ARG A 33 -6.31 13.51 19.40
CA ARG A 33 -6.34 13.80 20.85
C ARG A 33 -6.72 12.59 21.72
N PHE A 34 -7.52 11.68 21.16
CA PHE A 34 -8.05 10.53 21.89
C PHE A 34 -7.33 9.23 21.57
N THR A 35 -6.31 9.27 20.71
CA THR A 35 -5.52 8.08 20.38
C THR A 35 -4.63 7.72 21.56
N THR A 36 -4.67 6.46 21.95
CA THR A 36 -3.87 5.87 23.04
C THR A 36 -2.71 5.05 22.50
N ASP A 37 -1.65 4.89 23.30
CA ASP A 37 -0.50 4.06 22.91
C ASP A 37 -0.92 2.62 22.59
N ALA A 38 -1.88 2.07 23.33
CA ALA A 38 -2.42 0.73 23.08
C ALA A 38 -3.09 0.59 21.70
N GLU A 39 -3.77 1.62 21.22
CA GLU A 39 -4.36 1.62 19.87
C GLU A 39 -3.27 1.71 18.79
N VAL A 40 -2.19 2.44 19.06
CA VAL A 40 -1.03 2.51 18.16
C VAL A 40 -0.35 1.15 18.06
N ASP A 41 -0.06 0.51 19.19
CA ASP A 41 0.53 -0.84 19.25
C ASP A 41 -0.34 -1.86 18.52
N PHE A 42 -1.65 -1.85 18.79
CA PHE A 42 -2.61 -2.71 18.09
C PHE A 42 -2.59 -2.48 16.57
N THR A 43 -2.55 -1.20 16.14
CA THR A 43 -2.53 -0.85 14.72
C THR A 43 -1.24 -1.34 14.04
N ILE A 44 -0.10 -1.24 14.73
CA ILE A 44 1.19 -1.73 14.24
C ILE A 44 1.13 -3.24 14.03
N GLU A 45 0.71 -3.99 15.05
CA GLU A 45 0.62 -5.45 14.99
C GLU A 45 -0.27 -5.91 13.83
N LYS A 46 -1.47 -5.34 13.71
CA LYS A 46 -2.43 -5.70 12.66
C LYS A 46 -1.95 -5.31 11.27
N THR A 47 -1.31 -4.16 11.13
CA THR A 47 -0.76 -3.72 9.85
C THR A 47 0.32 -4.69 9.37
N VAL A 48 1.25 -5.07 10.25
CA VAL A 48 2.32 -6.01 9.91
C VAL A 48 1.76 -7.39 9.56
N GLU A 49 0.83 -7.90 10.36
CA GLU A 49 0.16 -9.19 10.14
C GLU A 49 -0.50 -9.23 8.75
N HIS A 50 -1.33 -8.24 8.43
CA HIS A 50 -2.07 -8.23 7.18
C HIS A 50 -1.19 -7.94 5.96
N VAL A 51 -0.17 -7.08 6.06
CA VAL A 51 0.79 -6.86 4.97
C VAL A 51 1.56 -8.13 4.65
N LYS A 52 1.99 -8.89 5.66
CA LYS A 52 2.66 -10.19 5.44
C LYS A 52 1.74 -11.18 4.72
N ARG A 53 0.52 -11.36 5.22
CA ARG A 53 -0.47 -12.26 4.61
C ARG A 53 -0.78 -11.89 3.15
N LEU A 54 -0.96 -10.60 2.86
CA LEU A 54 -1.22 -10.14 1.49
C LEU A 54 -0.04 -10.38 0.57
N ARG A 55 1.19 -10.24 1.07
CA ARG A 55 2.42 -10.52 0.34
C ARG A 55 2.62 -12.01 0.07
N GLU A 56 2.30 -12.87 1.02
CA GLU A 56 2.32 -14.34 0.85
C GLU A 56 1.36 -14.82 -0.24
N MET A 57 0.27 -14.08 -0.49
CA MET A 57 -0.70 -14.39 -1.54
C MET A 57 -0.42 -13.66 -2.86
N SER A 58 0.58 -12.79 -2.91
CA SER A 58 0.82 -11.91 -4.05
C SER A 58 1.90 -12.48 -4.97
N PRO A 59 1.57 -12.85 -6.23
CA PRO A 59 2.58 -13.28 -7.19
C PRO A 59 3.58 -12.16 -7.52
N LEU A 60 3.17 -10.89 -7.41
CA LEU A 60 4.08 -9.74 -7.56
C LEU A 60 5.17 -9.74 -6.49
N TRP A 61 4.83 -10.16 -5.26
CA TRP A 61 5.79 -10.21 -4.17
C TRP A 61 6.79 -11.36 -4.35
N GLU A 62 6.35 -12.52 -4.84
CA GLU A 62 7.24 -13.63 -5.21
C GLU A 62 8.27 -13.20 -6.26
N MET A 63 7.82 -12.54 -7.33
CA MET A 63 8.70 -12.01 -8.38
C MET A 63 9.75 -11.03 -7.83
N VAL A 64 9.37 -10.16 -6.88
CA VAL A 64 10.31 -9.26 -6.19
C VAL A 64 11.33 -10.04 -5.36
N GLN A 65 10.92 -11.11 -4.67
CA GLN A 65 11.86 -11.97 -3.91
C GLN A 65 12.85 -12.68 -4.82
N GLU A 66 12.45 -13.02 -6.05
CA GLU A 66 13.31 -13.60 -7.07
C GLU A 66 14.24 -12.58 -7.76
N GLY A 67 14.15 -11.29 -7.38
CA GLY A 67 14.96 -10.21 -7.94
C GLY A 67 14.48 -9.69 -9.29
N ILE A 68 13.25 -10.03 -9.69
CA ILE A 68 12.64 -9.55 -10.92
C ILE A 68 12.19 -8.10 -10.72
N ASP A 69 12.68 -7.20 -11.58
CA ASP A 69 12.23 -5.81 -11.59
C ASP A 69 10.84 -5.73 -12.25
N LEU A 70 9.82 -5.52 -11.41
CA LEU A 70 8.42 -5.43 -11.84
C LEU A 70 8.16 -4.31 -12.87
N ARG A 71 9.03 -3.28 -12.93
CA ARG A 71 8.91 -2.17 -13.89
C ARG A 71 9.23 -2.60 -15.33
N ASN A 72 9.97 -3.70 -15.48
CA ASN A 72 10.36 -4.23 -16.79
C ASN A 72 9.36 -5.27 -17.32
N ILE A 73 8.34 -5.62 -16.54
CA ILE A 73 7.28 -6.54 -16.95
C ILE A 73 6.27 -5.78 -17.82
N LYS A 74 6.02 -6.28 -19.03
CA LYS A 74 4.95 -5.76 -19.89
C LYS A 74 3.60 -6.26 -19.38
N TRP A 75 2.97 -5.45 -18.55
CA TRP A 75 1.59 -5.67 -18.11
C TRP A 75 0.63 -5.44 -19.29
N SER A 76 -0.34 -6.36 -19.46
CA SER A 76 -1.45 -6.12 -20.37
C SER A 76 -2.36 -5.05 -19.77
N GLN A 77 -2.34 -3.83 -20.31
CA GLN A 77 -3.25 -2.76 -19.90
C GLN A 77 -4.70 -3.21 -20.08
N HIS A 78 -5.52 -3.05 -19.02
CA HIS A 78 -6.96 -2.84 -19.13
C HIS A 78 -7.23 -1.36 -18.88
#